data_AF-A0A940JK54-F1
#
_entry.id   AF-A0A940JK54-F1
#
_cell.length_a   1.000
_cell.length_b   1.000
_cell.length_c   1.000
_cell.angle_alpha   90.00
_cell.angle_beta   90.00
_cell.angle_gamma   90.00
#
_symmetry.space_group_name_H-M   'P 1'
#
loop_
_entity.id
_entity.type
_entity.pdbx_description
1 polymer ?
#
loop_
_entity_poly.entity_id
_entity_poly.type
_entity_poly.pdbx_seq_one_letter_code
_entity_poly.pdbx_strand_id
1 'polypeptide(L)'
;MILLILLFSGIYSPSTIHQIKAPVGTGRLPLPANSFGEWLRTIQLKRDNTVYLYNGQKKLNQSAQFAVLNISVGNKDLQQCADAIIRLRAEYLLTKGRGDEIQFHTTNGT
;
A
#
# COMPACT_ATOMS: atom_id res chain seq x y z
N MET A 1 28.86 -19.91 -28.19
CA MET A 1 28.15 -18.64 -27.93
C MET A 1 26.66 -18.95 -27.78
N ILE A 2 26.26 -19.42 -26.59
CA ILE A 2 24.88 -19.81 -26.30
C ILE A 2 24.24 -18.64 -25.55
N LEU A 3 23.30 -17.97 -26.21
CA LEU A 3 22.49 -16.91 -25.65
C LEU A 3 21.43 -17.56 -24.75
N LEU A 4 21.73 -17.64 -23.45
CA LEU A 4 20.78 -18.08 -22.44
C LEU A 4 19.75 -16.95 -22.22
N ILE A 5 18.69 -16.93 -23.02
CA ILE A 5 17.50 -16.12 -22.74
C ILE A 5 16.81 -16.77 -21.54
N LEU A 6 17.15 -16.31 -20.34
CA LEU A 6 16.36 -16.56 -19.14
C LEU A 6 15.03 -15.82 -19.30
N LEU A 7 14.05 -16.49 -19.91
CA LEU A 7 12.64 -16.17 -19.73
C LEU A 7 12.31 -16.44 -18.26
N PHE A 8 12.63 -15.49 -17.38
CA PHE A 8 11.94 -15.38 -16.11
C PHE A 8 10.52 -14.90 -16.40
N SER A 9 9.67 -15.80 -16.91
CA SER A 9 8.23 -15.76 -16.71
C SER A 9 7.91 -16.15 -15.27
N GLY A 10 8.63 -15.55 -14.31
CA GLY A 10 8.23 -15.55 -12.92
C GLY A 10 7.01 -14.66 -12.81
N ILE A 11 5.94 -15.17 -12.19
CA ILE A 11 4.76 -14.37 -11.87
C ILE A 11 5.25 -13.15 -11.09
N TYR A 12 5.07 -11.96 -11.67
CA TYR A 12 5.47 -10.72 -11.03
C TYR A 12 4.48 -10.42 -9.90
N SER A 13 4.85 -10.83 -8.69
CA SER A 13 4.06 -10.67 -7.48
C SER A 13 4.89 -9.96 -6.40
N PRO A 14 4.91 -8.62 -6.39
CA PRO A 14 5.60 -7.87 -5.36
C PRO A 14 4.97 -8.16 -3.99
N SER A 15 5.79 -8.46 -2.98
CA SER A 15 5.36 -8.69 -1.61
C SER A 15 5.30 -7.40 -0.78
N THR A 16 5.91 -6.32 -1.27
CA THR A 16 5.90 -4.97 -0.67
C THR A 16 5.77 -3.90 -1.74
N ILE A 17 5.41 -2.68 -1.33
CA ILE A 17 5.35 -1.52 -2.24
C ILE A 17 6.72 -1.21 -2.86
N HIS A 18 7.83 -1.39 -2.13
CA HIS A 18 9.18 -1.14 -2.64
C HIS A 18 9.51 -1.98 -3.88
N GLN A 19 9.01 -3.21 -3.94
CA GLN A 19 9.26 -4.13 -5.05
C GLN A 19 8.46 -3.82 -6.32
N ILE A 20 7.49 -2.89 -6.24
CA ILE A 20 6.78 -2.43 -7.43
C ILE A 20 7.75 -1.65 -8.31
N LYS A 21 8.01 -2.13 -9.53
CA LYS A 21 8.84 -1.47 -10.54
C LYS A 21 8.28 -0.10 -10.89
N ALA A 22 9.18 0.88 -11.01
CA ALA A 22 8.81 2.17 -11.58
C ALA A 22 8.50 2.01 -13.08
N PRO A 23 7.67 2.89 -13.67
CA PRO A 23 7.49 2.95 -15.12
C PRO A 23 8.82 3.05 -15.86
N VAL A 24 8.86 2.52 -17.08
CA VAL A 24 10.05 2.56 -17.94
C VAL A 24 10.49 4.02 -18.15
N GLY A 25 11.79 4.27 -18.01
CA GLY A 25 12.37 5.62 -18.12
C GLY A 25 12.20 6.49 -16.86
N THR A 26 11.68 5.94 -15.76
CA THR A 26 11.53 6.67 -14.48
C THR A 26 12.25 5.96 -13.33
N GLY A 27 12.49 6.70 -12.25
CA GLY A 27 13.10 6.18 -11.02
C GLY A 27 12.33 6.61 -9.78
N ARG A 28 12.49 5.86 -8.68
CA ARG A 28 11.93 6.26 -7.38
C ARG A 28 12.87 7.28 -6.73
N LEU A 29 12.30 8.37 -6.23
CA LEU A 29 13.06 9.34 -5.44
C LEU A 29 13.58 8.69 -4.14
N PRO A 30 14.80 9.06 -3.70
CA PRO A 30 15.28 8.69 -2.38
C PRO A 30 14.37 9.30 -1.32
N LEU A 31 14.16 8.56 -0.24
CA LEU A 31 13.38 9.04 0.91
C LEU A 31 14.28 9.00 2.15
N PRO A 32 14.14 9.96 3.09
CA PRO A 32 14.91 9.92 4.31
C PRO A 32 14.67 8.62 5.08
N ALA A 33 15.72 8.10 5.70
CA ALA A 33 15.62 6.94 6.56
C ALA A 33 14.60 7.20 7.67
N ASN A 34 13.83 6.18 8.04
CA ASN A 34 12.76 6.26 9.03
C ASN A 34 11.63 7.24 8.71
N SER A 35 11.55 7.80 7.50
CA SER A 35 10.43 8.66 7.11
C SER A 35 9.15 7.86 6.90
N PHE A 36 8.01 8.55 6.95
CA PHE A 36 6.73 7.94 6.62
C PHE A 36 6.69 7.35 5.22
N GLY A 37 7.27 8.04 4.23
CA GLY A 37 7.31 7.52 2.87
C GLY A 37 8.19 6.27 2.72
N GLU A 38 9.29 6.19 3.47
CA GLU A 38 10.14 5.00 3.50
C GLU A 38 9.38 3.82 4.12
N TRP A 39 8.72 4.06 5.26
CA TRP A 39 7.84 3.08 5.90
C TRP A 39 6.67 2.62 5.01
N LEU A 40 6.03 3.52 4.25
CA LEU A 40 4.98 3.11 3.30
C LEU A 40 5.51 2.07 2.31
N ARG A 41 6.77 2.19 1.87
CA ARG A 41 7.38 1.25 0.93
C ARG A 41 7.59 -0.15 1.53
N THR A 42 7.60 -0.29 2.86
CA THR A 42 7.77 -1.57 3.56
C THR A 42 6.45 -2.30 3.84
N ILE A 43 5.30 -1.69 3.55
CA ILE A 43 4.00 -2.32 3.80
C ILE A 43 3.86 -3.58 2.94
N GLN A 44 3.46 -4.68 3.60
CA GLN A 44 3.22 -5.96 2.95
C GLN A 44 2.00 -5.89 2.03
N LEU A 45 2.08 -6.55 0.89
CA LEU A 45 0.99 -6.72 -0.06
C LEU A 45 0.36 -8.11 0.11
N LYS A 46 -0.94 -8.22 -0.18
CA LYS A 46 -1.59 -9.51 -0.32
C LYS A 46 -1.09 -10.21 -1.59
N ARG A 47 -1.04 -11.54 -1.57
CA ARG A 47 -0.67 -12.34 -2.75
C ARG A 47 -1.70 -12.21 -3.88
N ASP A 48 -2.96 -12.11 -3.50
CA ASP A 48 -4.09 -11.88 -4.40
C ASP A 48 -4.53 -10.41 -4.30
N ASN A 49 -4.91 -9.83 -5.43
CA ASN A 49 -5.40 -8.45 -5.53
C ASN A 49 -6.93 -8.37 -5.61
N THR A 50 -7.67 -9.46 -5.34
CA THR A 50 -9.13 -9.41 -5.21
C THR A 50 -9.56 -8.46 -4.10
N VAL A 51 -10.46 -7.53 -4.43
CA VAL A 51 -11.05 -6.59 -3.48
C VAL A 51 -12.50 -6.96 -3.18
N TYR A 52 -12.84 -6.95 -1.90
CA TYR A 52 -14.19 -7.19 -1.41
C TYR A 52 -14.76 -5.87 -0.88
N LEU A 53 -16.07 -5.70 -1.04
CA LEU A 53 -16.85 -4.66 -0.37
C LEU A 53 -16.97 -5.00 1.11
N TYR A 54 -17.36 -4.02 1.94
CA TYR A 54 -17.51 -4.22 3.39
C TYR A 54 -18.50 -5.35 3.75
N ASN A 55 -19.46 -5.65 2.86
CA ASN A 55 -20.44 -6.72 3.02
C ASN A 55 -19.95 -8.10 2.55
N GLY A 56 -18.66 -8.24 2.22
CA GLY A 56 -18.05 -9.50 1.79
C GLY A 56 -18.29 -9.88 0.33
N GLN A 57 -19.06 -9.11 -0.42
CA GLN A 57 -19.22 -9.32 -1.87
C GLN A 57 -17.97 -8.85 -2.62
N LYS A 58 -17.62 -9.52 -3.73
CA LYS A 58 -16.54 -9.02 -4.60
C LYS A 58 -16.92 -7.67 -5.19
N LYS A 59 -16.00 -6.71 -5.16
CA LYS A 59 -16.16 -5.44 -5.88
C LYS A 59 -16.34 -5.72 -7.38
N LEU A 60 -17.30 -5.06 -8.03
CA LEU A 60 -17.61 -5.34 -9.44
C LEU A 60 -16.40 -5.14 -10.35
N ASN A 61 -15.73 -3.98 -10.22
CA ASN A 61 -14.52 -3.70 -10.97
C ASN A 61 -13.29 -4.21 -10.21
N GLN A 62 -12.81 -5.40 -10.59
CA GLN A 62 -11.58 -6.02 -10.10
C GLN A 62 -10.31 -5.61 -10.87
N SER A 63 -10.42 -4.84 -11.96
CA SER A 63 -9.24 -4.34 -12.70
C SER A 63 -8.76 -2.98 -12.22
N ALA A 64 -9.51 -2.32 -11.33
CA ALA A 64 -9.17 -1.00 -10.81
C ALA A 64 -7.92 -0.98 -9.91
N GLN A 65 -7.58 -2.10 -9.30
CA GLN A 65 -6.45 -2.21 -8.39
C GLN A 65 -5.30 -3.00 -9.02
N PHE A 66 -4.09 -2.49 -8.84
CA PHE A 66 -2.88 -3.22 -9.19
C PHE A 66 -2.47 -4.20 -8.08
N ALA A 67 -2.48 -3.72 -6.83
CA ALA A 67 -2.13 -4.49 -5.63
C ALA A 67 -3.02 -4.11 -4.45
N VAL A 68 -3.08 -4.97 -3.43
CA VAL A 68 -3.88 -4.76 -2.21
C VAL A 68 -2.97 -4.82 -1.00
N LEU A 69 -3.05 -3.82 -0.12
CA LEU A 69 -2.30 -3.79 1.13
C LEU A 69 -2.74 -4.94 2.03
N ASN A 70 -1.80 -5.62 2.67
CA ASN A 70 -2.08 -6.67 3.64
C ASN A 70 -2.29 -6.05 5.02
N ILE A 71 -3.39 -5.31 5.15
CA ILE A 71 -3.78 -4.61 6.37
C ILE A 71 -5.25 -4.97 6.66
N SER A 72 -5.58 -5.21 7.93
CA SER A 72 -6.96 -5.46 8.35
C SER A 72 -7.82 -4.21 8.18
N VAL A 73 -9.03 -4.32 7.63
CA VAL A 73 -9.93 -3.16 7.41
C VAL A 73 -11.22 -3.21 8.23
N GLY A 74 -11.40 -4.25 9.05
CA GLY A 74 -12.65 -4.51 9.75
C GLY A 74 -13.76 -4.98 8.80
N ASN A 75 -15.00 -4.96 9.28
CA ASN A 75 -16.21 -5.39 8.55
C ASN A 75 -17.28 -4.29 8.47
N LYS A 76 -16.90 -3.04 8.70
CA LYS A 76 -17.78 -1.88 8.66
C LYS A 76 -17.36 -0.94 7.55
N ASP A 77 -18.32 -0.22 6.97
CA ASP A 77 -18.08 0.81 5.96
C ASP A 77 -17.61 2.11 6.62
N LEU A 78 -16.36 2.12 7.11
CA LEU A 78 -15.82 3.21 7.94
C LEU A 78 -14.52 3.82 7.40
N GLN A 79 -13.96 3.32 6.30
CA GLN A 79 -12.71 3.85 5.77
C GLN A 79 -12.95 4.54 4.42
N GLN A 80 -13.15 5.85 4.48
CA GLN A 80 -13.08 6.72 3.31
C GLN A 80 -11.62 7.00 2.94
N CYS A 81 -11.39 7.67 1.80
CA CYS A 81 -10.06 7.93 1.27
C CYS A 81 -9.14 8.68 2.24
N ALA A 82 -9.65 9.68 2.96
CA ALA A 82 -8.91 10.41 3.98
C ALA A 82 -8.59 9.52 5.20
N ASP A 83 -9.54 8.68 5.62
CA ASP A 83 -9.37 7.79 6.77
C ASP A 83 -8.26 6.76 6.53
N ALA A 84 -8.13 6.28 5.29
CA ALA A 84 -7.09 5.32 4.92
C ALA A 84 -5.68 5.90 5.14
N ILE A 85 -5.42 7.13 4.68
CA ILE A 85 -4.08 7.74 4.85
C ILE A 85 -3.84 8.20 6.30
N ILE A 86 -4.88 8.71 6.98
CA ILE A 86 -4.83 9.06 8.40
C ILE A 86 -4.42 7.83 9.22
N ARG A 87 -5.07 6.69 8.97
CA ARG A 87 -4.73 5.44 9.63
C ARG A 87 -3.29 5.01 9.33
N LEU A 88 -2.87 5.02 8.07
CA LEU A 88 -1.49 4.64 7.72
C LEU A 88 -0.47 5.52 8.45
N ARG A 89 -0.75 6.83 8.58
CA ARG A 89 0.08 7.75 9.34
C ARG A 89 0.09 7.42 10.84
N ALA A 90 -1.06 7.08 11.42
CA ALA A 90 -1.16 6.67 12.81
C ALA A 90 -0.38 5.37 13.08
N GLU A 91 -0.51 4.35 12.22
CA GLU A 91 0.22 3.09 12.35
C GLU A 91 1.74 3.32 12.26
N TYR A 92 2.20 4.16 11.32
CA TYR A 92 3.61 4.57 11.27
C TYR A 92 4.08 5.18 12.60
N LEU A 93 3.35 6.14 13.16
CA LEU A 93 3.70 6.78 14.43
C LEU A 93 3.74 5.77 15.59
N LEU A 94 2.77 4.84 15.65
CA LEU A 94 2.75 3.75 16.63
C LEU A 94 3.99 2.87 16.51
N THR A 95 4.38 2.47 15.29
CA THR A 95 5.59 1.64 15.08
C THR A 95 6.88 2.35 15.51
N LYS A 96 6.86 3.67 15.65
CA LYS A 96 7.99 4.48 16.13
C LYS A 96 7.88 4.86 17.61
N GLY A 97 6.86 4.38 18.34
CA GLY A 97 6.62 4.74 19.74
C GLY A 97 6.15 6.19 19.93
N ARG A 98 5.63 6.83 18.87
CA ARG A 98 5.22 8.24 18.86
C ARG A 98 3.70 8.40 18.97
N GLY A 99 3.09 7.64 19.87
CA GLY A 99 1.64 7.60 20.05
C GLY A 99 1.03 8.96 20.38
N ASP A 100 1.74 9.79 21.15
CA ASP A 100 1.28 11.12 21.57
C ASP A 100 1.14 12.11 20.41
N GLU A 101 1.78 11.83 19.26
CA GLU A 101 1.69 12.63 18.04
C GLU A 101 0.49 12.26 17.16
N ILE A 102 -0.31 11.26 17.54
CA ILE A 102 -1.48 10.83 16.78
C ILE A 102 -2.62 11.79 17.06
N GLN A 103 -2.56 12.94 16.40
CA GLN A 103 -3.54 14.02 16.51
C GLN A 103 -3.82 14.53 15.11
N PHE A 104 -5.07 14.40 14.65
CA PHE A 104 -5.51 14.84 13.33
C PHE A 104 -6.62 15.86 13.51
N HIS A 105 -6.33 17.11 13.17
CA HIS A 105 -7.30 18.20 13.26
C HIS A 105 -8.06 18.32 11.95
N THR A 106 -9.38 18.46 12.04
CA THR A 106 -10.20 18.75 10.87
C THR A 106 -9.89 20.15 10.37
N THR A 107 -9.57 20.28 9.09
CA THR A 107 -9.53 21.55 8.38
C THR A 107 -10.83 21.63 7.59
N ASN A 108 -11.68 22.63 7.86
CA ASN A 108 -13.05 22.82 7.33
C ASN A 108 -13.35 22.03 6.04
N GLY A 109 -14.24 21.03 6.13
CA GLY A 109 -14.57 20.08 5.07
C GLY A 109 -15.74 20.49 4.19
N THR A 110 -15.72 21.71 3.65
CA THR A 110 -16.63 22.15 2.57
C THR A 110 -16.11 21.74 1.21
#